data_AF-A0A4Y8JW00-F1
#
_entry.id   AF-A0A4Y8JW00-F1
#
_cell.length_a   1.000
_cell.length_b   1.000
_cell.length_c   1.000
_cell.angle_alpha   90.00
_cell.angle_beta   90.00
_cell.angle_gamma   90.00
#
_symmetry.space_group_name_H-M   'P 1'
#
loop_
_entity.id
_entity.type
_entity.pdbx_description
1 polymer ?
#
loop_
_entity_poly.entity_id
_entity_poly.type
_entity_poly.pdbx_seq_one_letter_code
_entity_poly.pdbx_strand_id
1 'polypeptide(L)'
;MARTKLTQLLGDPKREAAQAIVREPVMTESVPVPVPAPAPAPEIAPAPSSRAAVKQKEPNEAPDVGGGAHYLSFVRKETRLRGDQMDALAAKARQINRNKTDGGERITDNTLIRIAVDLLLARADNLAGSTEDQLRNSVSS
;
A
#
# COMPACT_ATOMS: atom_id res chain seq x y z
N MET A 1 -37.83 -15.91 37.77
CA MET A 1 -37.83 -14.62 37.05
C MET A 1 -36.91 -13.65 37.79
N ALA A 2 -35.65 -13.51 37.38
CA ALA A 2 -34.75 -12.48 37.91
C ALA A 2 -33.59 -12.28 36.92
N ARG A 3 -33.66 -11.21 36.11
CA ARG A 3 -32.53 -10.72 35.31
C ARG A 3 -32.31 -9.26 35.68
N THR A 4 -31.37 -9.03 36.59
CA THR A 4 -31.02 -7.73 37.13
C THR A 4 -30.08 -7.00 36.17
N LYS A 5 -30.61 -5.95 35.56
CA LYS A 5 -30.02 -4.76 34.93
C LYS A 5 -28.49 -4.72 34.71
N LEU A 6 -28.11 -4.88 33.44
CA LEU A 6 -26.78 -4.65 32.84
C LEU A 6 -26.49 -3.14 32.61
N THR A 7 -26.82 -2.27 33.56
CA THR A 7 -26.64 -0.80 33.44
C THR A 7 -25.63 -0.22 34.44
N GLN A 8 -24.76 -1.07 35.02
CA GLN A 8 -23.73 -0.64 36.00
C GLN A 8 -22.28 -0.84 35.53
N LEU A 9 -22.01 -1.06 34.24
CA LEU A 9 -20.63 -1.34 33.77
C LEU A 9 -20.04 -0.37 32.75
N LEU A 10 -20.78 0.65 32.29
CA LEU A 10 -20.24 1.73 31.48
C LEU A 10 -20.47 3.05 32.23
N GLY A 11 -19.45 3.49 32.97
CA GLY A 11 -19.43 4.79 33.63
C GLY A 11 -19.37 5.92 32.60
N ASP A 12 -20.20 6.93 32.83
CA ASP A 12 -20.30 8.13 32.00
C ASP A 12 -19.04 9.02 32.08
N PRO A 13 -18.69 9.71 30.97
CA PRO A 13 -17.54 10.60 30.90
C PRO A 13 -17.96 12.05 31.22
N LYS A 14 -17.50 12.63 32.34
CA LYS A 14 -17.14 14.07 32.49
C LYS A 14 -16.92 14.47 33.95
N ARG A 15 -15.91 15.33 34.12
CA ARG A 15 -15.46 16.19 35.25
C ARG A 15 -14.00 15.83 35.56
N GLU A 16 -13.03 16.74 35.66
CA GLU A 16 -13.05 18.18 35.87
C GLU A 16 -11.65 18.77 35.59
N ALA A 17 -11.63 20.05 35.18
CA ALA A 17 -10.67 21.12 35.54
C ALA A 17 -9.22 20.72 35.94
N ALA A 18 -8.23 21.09 35.13
CA ALA A 18 -7.49 22.36 35.26
C ALA A 18 -6.61 22.46 36.52
N GLN A 19 -5.29 22.39 36.31
CA GLN A 19 -4.31 23.12 37.12
C GLN A 19 -2.97 23.21 36.38
N ALA A 20 -2.63 24.44 35.97
CA ALA A 20 -1.28 24.87 35.63
C ALA A 20 -0.43 24.95 36.91
N ILE A 21 0.91 24.85 36.78
CA ILE A 21 1.90 25.68 37.50
C ILE A 21 3.28 25.48 36.85
N VAL A 22 3.88 26.62 36.49
CA VAL A 22 5.24 26.87 36.02
C VAL A 22 6.27 26.64 37.14
N ARG A 23 7.49 26.17 36.83
CA ARG A 23 8.78 26.63 37.42
C ARG A 23 10.01 25.84 36.91
N GLU A 24 10.88 26.54 36.17
CA GLU A 24 12.34 26.36 36.20
C GLU A 24 12.94 27.43 37.14
N PRO A 25 14.27 27.49 37.48
CA PRO A 25 15.40 26.55 37.27
C PRO A 25 16.19 26.30 38.59
N VAL A 26 17.31 25.55 38.53
CA VAL A 26 18.65 25.93 39.05
C VAL A 26 19.62 24.76 38.91
N MET A 27 20.82 25.09 38.42
CA MET A 27 21.98 24.24 38.21
C MET A 27 22.58 23.69 39.50
N THR A 28 23.05 22.45 39.43
CA THR A 28 24.20 21.96 40.22
C THR A 28 25.15 21.23 39.28
N GLU A 29 26.35 21.78 39.17
CA GLU A 29 27.50 21.24 38.45
C GLU A 29 28.21 20.21 39.34
N SER A 30 28.49 19.01 38.82
CA SER A 30 29.47 18.09 39.39
C SER A 30 30.18 17.27 38.29
N VAL A 31 31.42 17.68 38.02
CA VAL A 31 32.64 17.00 37.55
C VAL A 31 32.52 15.60 36.87
N PRO A 32 33.21 15.37 35.73
CA PRO A 32 33.05 14.17 34.91
C PRO A 32 33.84 12.96 35.46
N VAL A 33 33.20 11.80 35.46
CA VAL A 33 33.84 10.49 35.67
C VAL A 33 34.14 9.88 34.29
N PRO A 34 35.35 9.32 34.05
CA PRO A 34 35.85 9.04 32.72
C PRO A 34 35.10 7.92 32.01
N VAL A 35 34.76 8.17 30.74
CA VAL A 35 34.22 7.17 29.80
C VAL A 35 35.29 6.11 29.55
N PRO A 36 35.08 4.83 29.88
CA PRO A 36 35.95 3.77 29.38
C PRO A 36 35.74 3.67 27.87
N ALA A 37 36.83 3.81 27.11
CA ALA A 37 36.86 3.67 25.67
C ALA A 37 36.14 2.37 25.24
N PRO A 38 35.14 2.41 24.35
CA PRO A 38 34.62 1.19 23.75
C PRO A 38 35.73 0.58 22.87
N ALA A 39 36.05 -0.67 23.19
CA ALA A 39 36.93 -1.53 22.42
C ALA A 39 36.58 -1.53 20.91
N PRO A 40 37.56 -1.73 20.03
CA PRO A 40 37.38 -1.61 18.59
C PRO A 40 36.29 -2.55 18.07
N ALA A 41 35.49 -2.02 17.15
CA ALA A 41 34.39 -2.70 16.47
C ALA A 41 34.83 -4.06 15.88
N PRO A 42 33.99 -5.11 15.94
CA PRO A 42 34.17 -6.23 15.05
C PRO A 42 33.89 -5.75 13.62
N GLU A 43 34.93 -5.78 12.80
CA GLU A 43 34.85 -5.67 11.35
C GLU A 43 34.00 -6.85 10.84
N ILE A 44 32.69 -6.63 10.72
CA ILE A 44 31.80 -7.57 10.06
C ILE A 44 32.13 -7.49 8.57
N ALA A 45 32.94 -8.46 8.11
CA ALA A 45 33.16 -8.72 6.70
C ALA A 45 31.82 -8.71 5.94
N PRO A 46 31.72 -8.11 4.73
CA PRO A 46 30.50 -8.17 3.96
C PRO A 46 30.24 -9.63 3.60
N ALA A 47 29.14 -10.18 4.14
CA ALA A 47 28.64 -11.49 3.75
C ALA A 47 28.49 -11.53 2.22
N PRO A 48 29.02 -12.55 1.52
CA PRO A 48 28.72 -12.71 0.11
C PRO A 48 27.23 -13.02 0.00
N SER A 49 26.47 -12.04 -0.50
CA SER A 49 25.10 -12.24 -0.93
C SER A 49 25.12 -13.32 -2.02
N SER A 50 24.80 -14.56 -1.64
CA SER A 50 24.50 -15.63 -2.58
C SER A 50 23.13 -15.36 -3.21
N ARG A 51 23.03 -14.26 -3.95
CA ARG A 51 21.99 -14.10 -4.95
C ARG A 51 22.37 -15.05 -6.07
N ALA A 52 21.97 -16.31 -5.92
CA ALA A 52 22.02 -17.32 -6.95
C ALA A 52 21.58 -16.66 -8.26
N ALA A 53 22.50 -16.64 -9.22
CA ALA A 53 22.28 -16.06 -10.53
C ALA A 53 21.08 -16.77 -11.16
N VAL A 54 19.91 -16.12 -11.12
CA VAL A 54 18.77 -16.52 -11.92
C VAL A 54 19.18 -16.27 -13.36
N LYS A 55 19.57 -17.35 -14.03
CA LYS A 55 19.92 -17.41 -15.44
C LYS A 55 18.76 -16.78 -16.22
N GLN A 56 18.97 -15.57 -16.71
CA GLN A 56 18.00 -14.89 -17.56
C GLN A 56 17.82 -15.75 -18.81
N LYS A 57 16.62 -16.30 -18.97
CA LYS A 57 16.20 -16.96 -20.21
C LYS A 57 16.17 -15.88 -21.28
N GLU A 58 16.97 -16.07 -22.33
CA GLU A 58 17.04 -15.15 -23.46
C GLU A 58 15.63 -14.83 -24.00
N PRO A 59 15.32 -13.56 -24.32
CA PRO A 59 14.01 -13.20 -24.84
C PRO A 59 13.87 -13.79 -26.24
N ASN A 60 12.83 -14.59 -26.45
CA ASN A 60 12.39 -14.97 -27.77
C ASN A 60 12.00 -13.70 -28.53
N GLU A 61 12.64 -13.49 -29.68
CA GLU A 61 12.57 -12.32 -30.53
C GLU A 61 11.12 -12.09 -30.99
N ALA A 62 10.48 -11.06 -30.44
CA ALA A 62 9.24 -10.50 -30.97
C ALA A 62 9.60 -9.35 -31.91
N PRO A 63 8.83 -9.11 -32.99
CA PRO A 63 9.23 -8.19 -34.04
C PRO A 63 9.36 -6.77 -33.50
N ASP A 64 10.45 -6.12 -33.91
CA ASP A 64 10.78 -4.72 -33.65
C ASP A 64 9.71 -3.80 -34.24
N VAL A 65 8.82 -3.32 -33.36
CA VAL A 65 7.89 -2.24 -33.68
C VAL A 65 8.16 -1.11 -32.68
N GLY A 66 9.10 -0.23 -33.02
CA GLY A 66 9.17 1.10 -32.44
C GLY A 66 9.54 1.19 -30.96
N GLY A 67 10.71 0.64 -30.60
CA GLY A 67 11.69 1.34 -29.77
C GLY A 67 11.29 1.87 -28.38
N GLY A 68 10.61 1.07 -27.55
CA GLY A 68 10.43 1.41 -26.14
C GLY A 68 9.68 0.32 -25.38
N ALA A 69 9.97 0.16 -24.08
CA ALA A 69 9.15 -0.69 -23.24
C ALA A 69 7.71 -0.13 -23.20
N HIS A 70 6.69 -0.98 -23.36
CA HIS A 70 5.29 -0.57 -23.50
C HIS A 70 4.80 0.39 -22.41
N TYR A 71 5.33 0.30 -21.19
CA TYR A 71 4.95 1.20 -20.10
C TYR A 71 5.31 2.68 -20.36
N LEU A 72 6.28 2.96 -21.23
CA LEU A 72 6.73 4.32 -21.56
C LEU A 72 5.69 5.11 -22.37
N SER A 73 4.67 4.45 -22.95
CA SER A 73 3.56 5.13 -23.62
C SER A 73 2.51 5.65 -22.65
N PHE A 74 2.57 5.31 -21.36
CA PHE A 74 1.59 5.72 -20.34
C PHE A 74 2.16 6.73 -19.34
N VAL A 75 1.28 7.60 -18.83
CA VAL A 75 1.61 8.55 -17.77
C VAL A 75 1.43 7.90 -16.40
N ARG A 76 2.42 8.07 -15.51
CA ARG A 76 2.35 7.57 -14.13
C ARG A 76 1.31 8.36 -13.33
N LYS A 77 0.38 7.63 -12.72
CA LYS A 77 -0.60 8.17 -11.75
C LYS A 77 -0.57 7.32 -10.49
N GLU A 78 -0.67 7.97 -9.32
CA GLU A 78 -0.78 7.28 -8.04
C GLU A 78 -2.24 7.23 -7.59
N THR A 79 -2.71 6.04 -7.21
CA THR A 79 -4.08 5.77 -6.78
C THR A 79 -4.06 4.83 -5.58
N ARG A 80 -4.88 5.11 -4.56
CA ARG A 80 -5.09 4.20 -3.43
C ARG A 80 -6.25 3.26 -3.75
N LEU A 81 -5.98 1.96 -3.69
CA LEU A 81 -6.98 0.91 -3.85
C LEU A 81 -7.21 0.21 -2.51
N ARG A 82 -8.41 -0.31 -2.31
CA ARG A 82 -8.70 -1.16 -1.15
C ARG A 82 -8.01 -2.52 -1.28
N GLY A 83 -7.70 -3.16 -0.16
CA GLY A 83 -6.97 -4.45 -0.15
C GLY A 83 -7.68 -5.54 -0.95
N ASP A 84 -9.00 -5.65 -0.79
CA ASP A 84 -9.86 -6.57 -1.55
C ASP A 84 -9.77 -6.33 -3.07
N GLN A 85 -9.70 -5.06 -3.50
CA GLN A 85 -9.53 -4.72 -4.91
C GLN A 85 -8.17 -5.16 -5.45
N MET A 86 -7.09 -4.98 -4.68
CA MET A 86 -5.76 -5.43 -5.08
C MET A 86 -5.69 -6.95 -5.23
N ASP A 87 -6.24 -7.68 -4.26
CA ASP A 87 -6.28 -9.15 -4.29
C ASP A 87 -7.12 -9.67 -5.46
N ALA A 88 -8.29 -9.06 -5.71
CA ALA A 88 -9.15 -9.42 -6.81
C ALA A 88 -8.51 -9.15 -8.18
N LEU A 89 -7.84 -8.00 -8.35
CA LEU A 89 -7.11 -7.67 -9.58
C LEU A 89 -5.98 -8.67 -9.84
N ALA A 90 -5.15 -8.94 -8.81
CA ALA A 90 -4.04 -9.88 -8.93
C ALA A 90 -4.52 -11.31 -9.24
N ALA A 91 -5.59 -11.76 -8.59
CA ALA A 91 -6.19 -13.07 -8.85
C ALA A 91 -6.73 -13.15 -10.29
N LYS A 92 -7.42 -12.10 -10.75
CA LYS A 92 -7.98 -12.03 -12.10
C LYS A 92 -6.89 -11.99 -13.17
N ALA A 93 -5.87 -11.16 -13.00
CA ALA A 93 -4.73 -11.09 -13.92
C ALA A 93 -4.01 -12.44 -14.03
N ARG A 94 -3.77 -13.13 -12.90
CA ARG A 94 -3.20 -14.49 -12.91
C ARG A 94 -4.10 -15.49 -13.63
N GLN A 95 -5.41 -15.46 -13.39
CA GLN A 95 -6.37 -16.33 -14.06
C GLN A 95 -6.34 -16.11 -15.58
N ILE A 96 -6.41 -14.86 -16.03
CA ILE A 96 -6.39 -14.54 -17.46
C ILE A 96 -5.07 -15.01 -18.09
N ASN A 97 -3.93 -14.69 -17.50
CA ASN A 97 -2.64 -15.10 -18.05
C ASN A 97 -2.45 -16.63 -18.09
N ARG A 98 -3.03 -17.39 -17.15
CA ARG A 98 -3.00 -18.87 -17.21
C ARG A 98 -3.89 -19.43 -18.31
N ASN A 99 -5.00 -18.76 -18.59
CA ASN A 99 -5.97 -19.21 -19.58
C ASN A 99 -5.58 -18.79 -21.00
N LYS A 100 -4.70 -17.81 -21.16
CA LYS A 100 -4.12 -17.43 -22.45
C LYS A 100 -3.34 -18.63 -23.02
N THR A 101 -3.74 -19.06 -24.21
CA THR A 101 -3.05 -20.13 -24.96
C THR A 101 -1.91 -19.58 -25.81
N ASP A 102 -1.97 -18.28 -26.10
CA ASP A 102 -1.06 -17.53 -26.95
C ASP A 102 -0.05 -16.70 -26.15
N GLY A 103 1.18 -16.60 -26.68
CA GLY A 103 2.30 -15.88 -26.07
C GLY A 103 2.21 -14.35 -26.15
N GLY A 104 1.01 -13.77 -26.27
CA GLY A 104 0.82 -12.32 -26.38
C GLY A 104 1.17 -11.54 -25.10
N GLU A 105 0.93 -10.22 -25.09
CA GLU A 105 1.28 -9.31 -23.99
C GLU A 105 0.79 -9.80 -22.61
N ARG A 106 1.66 -9.73 -21.60
CA ARG A 106 1.32 -10.08 -20.22
C ARG A 106 0.29 -9.10 -19.65
N ILE A 107 -0.83 -9.63 -19.18
CA ILE A 107 -1.89 -8.83 -18.56
C ILE A 107 -1.54 -8.59 -17.09
N THR A 108 -1.62 -7.34 -16.66
CA THR A 108 -1.26 -6.90 -15.29
C THR A 108 -2.42 -6.13 -14.66
N ASP A 109 -2.34 -5.87 -13.36
CA ASP A 109 -3.30 -5.04 -12.63
C ASP A 109 -3.47 -3.66 -13.31
N ASN A 110 -2.36 -3.05 -13.76
CA ASN A 110 -2.39 -1.79 -14.52
C ASN A 110 -3.17 -1.90 -15.83
N THR A 111 -3.18 -3.07 -16.47
CA THR A 111 -3.98 -3.30 -17.70
C THR A 111 -5.46 -3.37 -17.36
N LEU A 112 -5.82 -4.08 -16.29
CA LEU A 112 -7.21 -4.16 -15.83
C LEU A 112 -7.73 -2.81 -15.32
N ILE A 113 -6.89 -2.01 -14.65
CA ILE A 113 -7.23 -0.66 -14.18
C ILE A 113 -7.50 0.26 -15.37
N ARG A 114 -6.66 0.23 -16.42
CA ARG A 114 -6.90 1.00 -17.65
C ARG A 114 -8.25 0.65 -18.28
N ILE A 115 -8.54 -0.65 -18.45
CA ILE A 115 -9.83 -1.12 -18.98
C ILE A 115 -10.99 -0.67 -18.09
N ALA A 116 -10.85 -0.75 -16.77
CA ALA A 116 -11.89 -0.30 -15.84
C ALA A 116 -12.17 1.20 -15.97
N VAL A 117 -11.14 2.02 -16.18
CA VAL A 117 -11.28 3.46 -16.45
C VAL A 117 -12.00 3.69 -17.77
N ASP A 118 -11.64 2.98 -18.84
CA ASP A 118 -12.32 3.11 -20.13
C ASP A 118 -13.81 2.75 -20.02
N LEU A 119 -14.13 1.67 -19.30
CA LEU A 119 -15.51 1.26 -19.05
C LEU A 119 -16.29 2.28 -18.21
N LEU A 120 -15.64 2.91 -17.23
CA LEU A 120 -16.24 3.97 -16.43
C LEU A 120 -16.54 5.20 -17.29
N LEU A 121 -15.57 5.64 -18.09
CA LEU A 121 -15.72 6.81 -18.96
C LEU A 121 -16.76 6.59 -20.05
N ALA A 122 -16.88 5.37 -20.59
CA ALA A 122 -17.94 5.01 -21.53
C ALA A 122 -19.35 5.08 -20.93
N ARG A 123 -19.48 5.09 -19.60
CA ARG A 123 -20.73 5.20 -18.86
C ARG A 123 -20.83 6.50 -18.06
N ALA A 124 -20.00 7.50 -18.37
CA ALA A 124 -19.88 8.71 -17.57
C ALA A 124 -21.21 9.48 -17.45
N ASP A 125 -22.03 9.48 -18.50
CA ASP A 125 -23.34 10.16 -18.49
C ASP A 125 -24.34 9.52 -17.50
N ASN A 126 -24.10 8.27 -17.10
CA ASN A 126 -24.91 7.56 -16.11
C ASN A 126 -24.41 7.77 -14.68
N LEU A 127 -23.27 8.44 -14.47
CA LEU A 127 -22.72 8.68 -13.14
C LEU A 127 -23.61 9.68 -12.37
N ALA A 128 -24.23 9.18 -11.30
CA ALA A 128 -25.10 9.97 -10.44
C ALA A 128 -24.86 9.68 -8.96
N GLY A 129 -24.91 10.73 -8.14
CA GLY A 129 -24.73 10.64 -6.68
C GLY A 129 -23.58 11.51 -6.17
N SER A 130 -23.42 11.54 -4.84
CA SER A 130 -22.42 12.35 -4.13
C SER A 130 -21.43 11.51 -3.30
N THR A 131 -21.63 10.19 -3.24
CA THR A 131 -20.73 9.25 -2.53
C THR A 131 -20.16 8.21 -3.49
N GLU A 132 -19.03 7.59 -3.13
CA GLU A 132 -18.43 6.52 -3.93
C GLU A 132 -19.41 5.37 -4.20
N ASP A 133 -20.18 4.97 -3.18
CA ASP A 133 -21.14 3.86 -3.30
C ASP A 133 -22.30 4.22 -4.23
N GLN A 134 -22.81 5.46 -4.18
CA GLN A 134 -23.84 5.92 -5.11
C GLN A 134 -23.33 5.94 -6.55
N LEU A 135 -22.14 6.50 -6.77
CA LEU A 135 -21.51 6.55 -8.08
C LEU A 135 -21.25 5.14 -8.63
N ARG A 136 -20.73 4.22 -7.80
CA ARG A 136 -20.55 2.81 -8.15
C ARG A 136 -21.87 2.19 -8.60
N ASN A 137 -22.92 2.32 -7.79
CA ASN A 137 -24.21 1.72 -8.08
C ASN A 137 -24.82 2.26 -9.38
N SER A 138 -24.62 3.54 -9.69
CA SER A 138 -25.15 4.17 -10.90
C SER A 138 -24.61 3.59 -12.22
N VAL A 139 -23.43 2.95 -12.19
CA VAL A 139 -22.79 2.36 -13.39
C VAL A 139 -22.63 0.84 -13.34
N SER A 140 -23.05 0.19 -12.25
CA SER A 140 -22.94 -1.26 -12.04
C SER A 140 -24.26 -2.03 -12.16
N SER A 141 -25.39 -1.33 -12.29
CA SER A 141 -26.73 -1.94 -12.47
C SER A 141 -27.02 -2.32 -13.91
#